data_AF-A0A8J3IYR2-F1
#
_entry.id   AF-A0A8J3IYR2-F1
#
_cell.length_a   1.000
_cell.length_b   1.000
_cell.length_c   1.000
_cell.angle_alpha   90.00
_cell.angle_beta   90.00
_cell.angle_gamma   90.00
#
_symmetry.space_group_name_H-M   'P 1'
#
loop_
_entity.id
_entity.type
_entity.pdbx_description
1 polymer ?
#
loop_
_entity_poly.entity_id
_entity_poly.type
_entity_poly.pdbx_seq_one_letter_code
_entity_poly.pdbx_strand_id
1 'polypeptide(L)'
;MDPTIVDLVAKIMTILLPFVSKGTEEFALKVGDAAYEKAKTILEILKQKWTKDKEATESLIHFEEKPGRYQIVVEDILQEKLAKDHDLAEQIARLLREMGPILEITQQMEEGKDVIGLRAREMRSGRIKVTQDIAKAERVTGAKLDLLG
;
A
#
# COMPACT_ATOMS: atom_id res chain seq x y z
N MET A 1 19.63 7.96 -12.68
CA MET A 1 18.90 6.97 -11.87
C MET A 1 17.66 6.55 -12.66
N ASP A 2 17.29 5.27 -12.65
CA ASP A 2 16.15 4.76 -13.42
C ASP A 2 14.82 5.26 -12.81
N PRO A 3 13.98 6.02 -13.55
CA PRO A 3 12.71 6.54 -13.04
C PRO A 3 11.74 5.45 -12.57
N THR A 4 11.82 4.24 -13.15
CA THR A 4 10.96 3.12 -12.77
C THR A 4 11.33 2.56 -11.39
N ILE A 5 12.61 2.52 -11.07
CA ILE A 5 13.11 2.11 -9.76
C ILE A 5 12.69 3.13 -8.71
N VAL A 6 12.82 4.43 -8.99
CA VAL A 6 12.40 5.50 -8.06
C VAL A 6 10.90 5.38 -7.73
N ASP A 7 10.04 5.20 -8.74
CA ASP A 7 8.60 4.99 -8.55
C ASP A 7 8.29 3.72 -7.75
N LEU A 8 8.99 2.62 -8.05
CA LEU A 8 8.84 1.36 -7.32
C LEU A 8 9.20 1.52 -5.84
N VAL A 9 10.31 2.18 -5.52
CA VAL A 9 10.72 2.45 -4.13
C VAL A 9 9.67 3.30 -3.41
N ALA A 10 9.17 4.37 -4.03
CA ALA A 10 8.13 5.20 -3.43
C ALA A 10 6.87 4.38 -3.09
N LYS A 11 6.47 3.46 -3.98
CA LYS A 11 5.33 2.56 -3.74
C LYS A 11 5.59 1.58 -2.60
N ILE A 12 6.79 0.99 -2.55
CA ILE A 12 7.19 0.11 -1.44
C ILE A 12 7.08 0.87 -0.11
N MET A 13 7.63 2.08 -0.02
CA MET A 13 7.63 2.86 1.22
C MET A 13 6.25 3.32 1.65
N THR A 14 5.37 3.64 0.69
CA THR A 14 3.96 3.96 0.95
C THR A 14 3.23 2.81 1.66
N ILE A 15 3.65 1.56 1.44
CA ILE A 15 3.08 0.38 2.08
C ILE A 15 3.85 0.02 3.36
N LEU A 16 5.17 -0.08 3.29
CA LEU A 16 5.99 -0.57 4.40
C LEU A 16 6.00 0.41 5.58
N LEU A 17 6.07 1.72 5.34
CA LEU A 17 6.13 2.71 6.42
C LEU A 17 4.91 2.63 7.35
N PRO A 18 3.66 2.71 6.87
CA PRO A 18 2.50 2.49 7.74
C PRO A 18 2.41 1.07 8.28
N PHE A 19 2.90 0.05 7.57
CA PHE A 19 2.89 -1.34 8.04
C PHE A 19 3.78 -1.55 9.28
N VAL A 20 4.96 -0.93 9.33
CA VAL A 20 5.84 -1.02 10.50
C VAL A 20 5.53 0.05 11.56
N SER A 21 4.91 1.18 11.18
CA SER A 21 4.59 2.27 12.12
C SER A 21 3.27 2.07 12.85
N LYS A 22 2.28 1.46 12.18
CA LYS A 22 0.96 1.17 12.74
C LYS A 22 0.96 -0.31 13.08
N GLY A 23 0.58 -0.67 14.29
CA GLY A 23 0.51 -2.08 14.70
C GLY A 23 -0.30 -2.92 13.70
N THR A 24 -0.01 -4.22 13.65
CA THR A 24 -0.57 -5.17 12.67
C THR A 24 -2.09 -5.05 12.53
N GLU A 25 -2.82 -4.93 13.64
CA GLU A 25 -4.28 -4.76 13.68
C GLU A 25 -4.74 -3.45 13.03
N GLU A 26 -4.09 -2.33 13.33
CA GLU A 26 -4.47 -1.02 12.77
C GLU A 26 -4.21 -0.96 11.27
N PHE A 27 -3.11 -1.55 10.81
CA PHE A 27 -2.80 -1.64 9.39
C PHE A 27 -3.83 -2.50 8.64
N ALA A 28 -4.13 -3.71 9.14
CA ALA A 28 -5.12 -4.59 8.54
C ALA A 28 -6.51 -3.93 8.50
N LEU A 29 -6.93 -3.27 9.58
CA LEU A 29 -8.18 -2.52 9.62
C LEU A 29 -8.24 -1.39 8.59
N LYS A 30 -7.14 -0.67 8.36
CA LYS A 30 -7.11 0.47 7.43
C LYS A 30 -6.94 0.05 5.97
N VAL A 31 -6.03 -0.89 5.70
CA VAL A 31 -5.55 -1.21 4.35
C VAL A 31 -6.09 -2.56 3.85
N GLY A 32 -6.48 -3.46 4.76
CA GLY A 32 -7.11 -4.75 4.48
C GLY A 32 -6.15 -5.92 4.64
N ASP A 33 -6.69 -7.10 4.94
CA ASP A 33 -5.89 -8.31 5.21
C ASP A 33 -5.03 -8.71 4.01
N ALA A 34 -5.56 -8.60 2.79
CA ALA A 34 -4.80 -8.89 1.58
C ALA A 34 -3.58 -7.96 1.43
N ALA A 35 -3.75 -6.67 1.73
CA ALA A 35 -2.66 -5.71 1.67
C ALA A 35 -1.65 -5.91 2.80
N TYR A 36 -2.12 -6.29 3.99
CA TYR A 36 -1.29 -6.67 5.13
C TYR A 36 -0.37 -7.86 4.79
N GLU A 37 -0.93 -8.95 4.27
CA GLU A 37 -0.14 -10.13 3.91
C GLU A 37 0.88 -9.83 2.82
N LYS A 38 0.54 -8.97 1.84
CA LYS A 38 1.49 -8.54 0.80
C LYS A 38 2.59 -7.64 1.37
N ALA A 39 2.28 -6.70 2.26
CA ALA A 39 3.27 -5.85 2.92
C ALA A 39 4.27 -6.70 3.73
N LYS A 40 3.74 -7.65 4.52
CA LYS A 40 4.54 -8.64 5.25
C LYS A 40 5.43 -9.46 4.31
N THR A 41 4.86 -9.98 3.23
CA THR A 41 5.60 -10.75 2.21
C THR A 41 6.74 -9.93 1.61
N ILE A 42 6.51 -8.65 1.27
CA ILE A 42 7.54 -7.77 0.73
C ILE A 42 8.68 -7.62 1.76
N LEU A 43 8.37 -7.32 3.02
CA LEU A 43 9.38 -7.17 4.06
C LEU A 43 10.19 -8.46 4.28
N GLU A 44 9.52 -9.62 4.27
CA GLU A 44 10.17 -10.93 4.39
C GLU A 44 11.11 -11.22 3.22
N ILE A 45 10.70 -10.91 1.99
CA ILE A 45 11.54 -11.06 0.80
C ILE A 45 12.79 -10.18 0.91
N LEU A 46 12.63 -8.91 1.32
CA LEU A 46 13.77 -8.00 1.50
C LEU A 46 14.75 -8.53 2.55
N LYS A 47 14.24 -8.98 3.71
CA LYS A 47 15.06 -9.61 4.75
C LYS A 47 15.82 -10.83 4.23
N GLN A 48 15.13 -11.72 3.51
CA GLN A 48 15.75 -12.93 2.96
C GLN A 48 16.84 -12.59 1.94
N LYS A 49 16.54 -11.70 0.99
CA LYS A 49 17.46 -11.28 -0.07
C LYS A 49 18.71 -10.57 0.47
N TRP A 50 18.55 -9.82 1.55
CA TRP A 50 19.63 -9.01 2.12
C TRP A 50 20.33 -9.65 3.31
N THR A 51 20.04 -10.91 3.66
CA THR A 51 20.68 -11.63 4.79
C THR A 51 22.21 -11.60 4.82
N LYS A 52 22.86 -11.47 3.65
CA LYS A 52 24.33 -11.38 3.54
C LYS A 52 24.86 -9.94 3.44
N ASP A 53 23.97 -8.97 3.40
CA ASP A 53 24.26 -7.55 3.40
C ASP A 53 23.96 -6.98 4.79
N LYS A 54 25.04 -6.72 5.53
CA LYS A 54 24.94 -6.26 6.92
C LYS A 54 24.24 -4.90 7.02
N GLU A 55 24.58 -3.96 6.15
CA GLU A 55 24.04 -2.60 6.16
C GLU A 55 22.54 -2.62 5.86
N ALA A 56 22.13 -3.36 4.82
CA ALA A 56 20.73 -3.50 4.44
C ALA A 56 19.92 -4.22 5.51
N THR A 57 20.48 -5.28 6.12
CA THR A 57 19.81 -6.02 7.21
C THR A 57 19.64 -5.15 8.46
N GLU A 58 20.70 -4.48 8.92
CA GLU A 58 20.63 -3.61 10.11
C GLU A 58 19.68 -2.42 9.89
N SER A 59 19.70 -1.85 8.69
CA SER A 59 18.78 -0.74 8.34
C SER A 59 17.33 -1.18 8.33
N LEU A 60 17.01 -2.38 7.83
CA LEU A 60 15.65 -2.94 7.90
C LEU A 60 15.20 -3.20 9.33
N ILE A 61 16.06 -3.78 10.18
CA ILE A 61 15.74 -4.03 11.59
C ILE A 61 15.41 -2.70 12.29
N HIS A 62 16.26 -1.69 12.12
CA HIS A 62 16.02 -0.39 12.72
C HIS A 62 14.84 0.37 12.11
N PHE A 63 14.50 0.10 10.84
CA PHE A 63 13.29 0.63 10.23
C PHE A 63 12.03 0.03 10.84
N GLU A 64 12.03 -1.24 11.24
CA GLU A 64 10.92 -1.82 12.00
C GLU A 64 10.79 -1.21 13.40
N GLU A 65 11.91 -0.88 14.05
CA GLU A 65 11.89 -0.28 15.40
C GLU A 65 11.62 1.24 15.40
N LYS A 66 12.17 1.96 14.42
CA LYS A 66 12.19 3.43 14.33
C LYS A 66 11.96 3.90 12.89
N PRO A 67 10.77 3.63 12.32
CA PRO A 67 10.50 3.83 10.89
C PRO A 67 10.80 5.24 10.40
N GLY A 68 10.34 6.27 11.11
CA GLY A 68 10.57 7.66 10.71
C GLY A 68 12.04 8.08 10.71
N ARG A 69 12.89 7.43 11.52
CA ARG A 69 14.33 7.73 11.57
C ARG A 69 15.11 7.03 10.45
N TYR A 70 14.68 5.83 10.06
CA TYR A 70 15.39 4.99 9.09
C TYR A 70 14.75 4.98 7.71
N GLN A 71 13.63 5.67 7.50
CA GLN A 71 12.95 5.78 6.21
C GLN A 71 13.90 6.16 5.07
N ILE A 72 14.64 7.26 5.22
CA ILE A 72 15.55 7.78 4.18
C ILE A 72 16.67 6.77 3.88
N VAL A 73 17.18 6.09 4.90
CA VAL A 73 18.26 5.09 4.76
C VAL A 73 17.76 3.87 4.01
N VAL A 74 16.58 3.36 4.36
CA VAL A 74 15.97 2.21 3.66
C VAL A 74 15.56 2.57 2.23
N GLU A 75 15.10 3.79 1.99
CA GLU A 75 14.82 4.30 0.64
C GLU A 75 16.07 4.27 -0.26
N ASP A 76 17.20 4.77 0.24
CA ASP A 76 18.47 4.77 -0.50
C ASP A 76 18.96 3.34 -0.80
N ILE A 77 18.91 2.46 0.21
CA ILE A 77 19.28 1.04 0.05
C ILE A 77 18.35 0.36 -0.96
N LEU A 78 17.03 0.58 -0.88
CA LEU A 78 16.09 0.03 -1.86
C LEU A 78 16.42 0.50 -3.28
N GLN A 79 16.73 1.79 -3.47
CA GLN A 79 17.11 2.32 -4.78
C GLN A 79 18.38 1.65 -5.32
N GLU A 80 19.40 1.50 -4.50
CA GLU A 80 20.65 0.83 -4.89
C GLU A 80 20.44 -0.64 -5.22
N LYS A 81 19.73 -1.38 -4.36
CA LYS A 81 19.57 -2.84 -4.50
C LYS A 81 18.63 -3.20 -5.64
N LEU A 82 17.50 -2.51 -5.80
CA LEU A 82 16.55 -2.81 -6.88
C LEU A 82 17.08 -2.39 -8.26
N ALA A 83 17.98 -1.41 -8.33
CA ALA A 83 18.68 -1.09 -9.57
C ALA A 83 19.67 -2.19 -10.01
N LYS A 84 20.14 -3.03 -9.07
CA LYS A 84 21.11 -4.12 -9.31
C LYS A 84 20.44 -5.51 -9.43
N ASP A 85 19.38 -5.75 -8.66
CA ASP A 85 18.63 -7.01 -8.65
C ASP A 85 17.26 -6.80 -9.33
N HIS A 86 17.26 -6.93 -10.67
CA HIS A 86 16.06 -6.78 -11.48
C HIS A 86 14.98 -7.82 -11.15
N ASP A 87 15.38 -9.06 -10.81
CA ASP A 87 14.45 -10.13 -10.44
C ASP A 87 13.68 -9.76 -9.15
N LEU A 88 14.38 -9.20 -8.16
CA LEU A 88 13.78 -8.69 -6.95
C LEU A 88 12.82 -7.52 -7.23
N ALA A 89 13.23 -6.58 -8.10
CA ALA A 89 12.38 -5.47 -8.50
C ALA A 89 11.09 -5.95 -9.18
N GLU A 90 11.17 -6.90 -10.11
CA GLU A 90 10.01 -7.50 -10.76
C GLU A 90 9.11 -8.26 -9.79
N GLN A 91 9.70 -9.03 -8.88
CA GLN A 91 8.97 -9.78 -7.86
C GLN A 91 8.14 -8.85 -6.97
N ILE A 92 8.75 -7.78 -6.46
CA ILE A 92 8.06 -6.80 -5.61
C ILE A 92 7.02 -6.02 -6.42
N ALA A 93 7.35 -5.60 -7.64
CA ALA A 93 6.40 -4.92 -8.52
C ALA A 93 5.15 -5.77 -8.80
N ARG A 94 5.31 -7.10 -8.92
CA ARG A 94 4.17 -8.03 -9.05
C ARG A 94 3.31 -8.05 -7.80
N LEU A 95 3.91 -8.15 -6.61
CA LEU A 95 3.18 -8.13 -5.34
C LEU A 95 2.38 -6.84 -5.16
N LEU A 96 2.97 -5.69 -5.51
CA LEU A 96 2.30 -4.40 -5.45
C LEU A 96 1.13 -4.29 -6.45
N ARG A 97 1.24 -4.86 -7.66
CA ARG A 97 0.12 -4.91 -8.62
C ARG A 97 -1.02 -5.80 -8.12
N GLU A 98 -0.69 -6.92 -7.48
CA GLU A 98 -1.67 -7.85 -6.91
C GLU A 98 -2.46 -7.24 -5.74
N MET A 99 -1.90 -6.25 -5.02
CA MET A 99 -2.63 -5.54 -3.97
C MET A 99 -3.82 -4.73 -4.50
N GLY A 100 -3.77 -4.30 -5.77
CA GLY A 100 -4.80 -3.46 -6.39
C GLY A 100 -4.89 -2.04 -5.83
N PRO A 101 -5.77 -1.19 -6.38
CA PRO A 101 -5.91 0.20 -5.95
C PRO A 101 -6.53 0.30 -4.54
N ILE A 102 -6.01 1.21 -3.72
CA ILE A 102 -6.63 1.62 -2.46
C ILE A 102 -7.33 2.95 -2.70
N LEU A 103 -8.65 2.97 -2.60
CA LEU A 103 -9.49 4.16 -2.80
C LEU A 103 -10.20 4.51 -1.48
N GLU A 104 -9.93 5.71 -0.98
CA GLU A 104 -10.68 6.29 0.14
C GLU A 104 -11.45 7.51 -0.35
N ILE A 105 -12.78 7.45 -0.22
CA ILE A 105 -13.72 8.46 -0.71
C ILE A 105 -14.49 8.97 0.51
N THR A 106 -14.37 10.25 0.80
CA THR A 106 -15.11 10.92 1.89
C THR A 106 -15.97 12.02 1.29
N GLN A 107 -17.27 11.94 1.49
CA GLN A 107 -18.24 12.92 1.02
C GLN A 107 -19.02 13.47 2.22
N GLN A 108 -19.02 14.78 2.37
CA GLN A 108 -19.80 15.52 3.38
C GLN A 108 -20.72 16.51 2.66
N MET A 109 -22.03 16.47 2.93
CA MET A 109 -23.00 17.38 2.33
C MET A 109 -24.27 17.53 3.18
N GLU A 110 -24.93 18.68 3.12
CA GLU A 110 -26.19 18.90 3.85
C GLU A 110 -27.38 18.18 3.19
N GLU A 111 -27.48 18.21 1.87
CA GLU A 111 -28.52 17.52 1.12
C GLU A 111 -27.91 16.78 -0.08
N GLY A 112 -28.33 15.53 -0.32
CA GLY A 112 -27.83 14.69 -1.39
C GLY A 112 -28.93 13.85 -2.02
N LYS A 113 -29.07 13.93 -3.34
CA LYS A 113 -30.00 13.11 -4.13
C LYS A 113 -29.23 12.38 -5.23
N ASP A 114 -29.47 11.07 -5.38
CA ASP A 114 -28.81 10.22 -6.40
C ASP A 114 -27.27 10.19 -6.26
N VAL A 115 -26.76 10.22 -5.03
CA VAL A 115 -25.32 10.27 -4.74
C VAL A 115 -24.70 8.89 -4.90
N ILE A 116 -23.60 8.80 -5.64
CA ILE A 116 -22.81 7.58 -5.77
C ILE A 116 -21.36 7.89 -5.40
N GLY A 117 -20.85 7.21 -4.37
CA GLY A 117 -19.46 7.40 -3.92
C GLY A 117 -18.47 6.86 -4.94
N LEU A 118 -18.69 5.63 -5.42
CA LEU A 118 -17.93 5.03 -6.50
C LEU A 118 -18.82 4.25 -7.46
N ARG A 119 -18.58 4.39 -8.76
CA ARG A 119 -19.12 3.49 -9.78
C ARG A 119 -17.96 2.90 -10.57
N ALA A 120 -17.84 1.57 -10.59
CA ALA A 120 -16.87 0.87 -11.41
C ALA A 120 -17.50 -0.35 -12.08
N ARG A 121 -17.05 -0.65 -13.29
CA ARG A 121 -17.52 -1.82 -14.06
C ARG A 121 -16.95 -3.12 -13.50
N GLU A 122 -15.69 -3.10 -13.09
CA GLU A 122 -15.00 -4.27 -12.58
C GLU A 122 -13.97 -3.85 -11.52
N MET A 123 -13.86 -4.66 -10.46
CA MET A 123 -12.77 -4.59 -9.51
C MET A 123 -12.25 -6.00 -9.23
N ARG A 124 -10.97 -6.24 -9.58
CA ARG A 124 -10.29 -7.55 -9.45
C ARG A 124 -9.40 -7.66 -8.20
N SER A 125 -9.01 -6.53 -7.63
CA SER A 125 -8.17 -6.42 -6.45
C SER A 125 -8.24 -4.99 -5.91
N GLY A 126 -7.73 -4.76 -4.70
CA GLY A 126 -7.73 -3.45 -4.06
C GLY A 126 -8.69 -3.34 -2.90
N ARG A 127 -8.80 -2.12 -2.36
CA ARG A 127 -9.72 -1.79 -1.27
C ARG A 127 -10.43 -0.48 -1.57
N ILE A 128 -11.74 -0.46 -1.39
CA ILE A 128 -12.54 0.76 -1.45
C ILE A 128 -13.10 1.03 -0.06
N LYS A 129 -12.93 2.25 0.42
CA LYS A 129 -13.62 2.77 1.60
C LYS A 129 -14.39 4.02 1.18
N VAL A 130 -15.70 3.97 1.31
CA VAL A 130 -16.60 5.10 1.04
C VAL A 130 -17.22 5.53 2.36
N THR A 131 -16.96 6.77 2.76
CA THR A 131 -17.58 7.44 3.91
C THR A 131 -18.47 8.55 3.37
N GLN A 132 -19.78 8.43 3.58
CA GLN A 132 -20.78 9.41 3.14
C GLN A 132 -21.52 9.93 4.36
N ASP A 133 -21.41 11.23 4.61
CA ASP A 133 -22.09 11.94 5.68
C ASP A 133 -23.00 12.98 5.03
N ILE A 134 -24.30 12.68 5.03
CA ILE A 134 -25.33 13.40 4.27
C ILE A 134 -26.51 13.68 5.20
N ALA A 135 -26.75 14.94 5.55
CA ALA A 135 -27.78 15.28 6.54
C ALA A 135 -29.21 14.99 6.05
N LYS A 136 -29.50 15.22 4.76
CA LYS A 136 -30.72 14.76 4.09
C LYS A 136 -30.39 14.00 2.81
N ALA A 137 -30.67 12.70 2.81
CA ALA A 137 -30.28 11.80 1.74
C ALA A 137 -31.50 11.18 1.02
N GLU A 138 -31.48 11.19 -0.32
CA GLU A 138 -32.41 10.44 -1.16
C GLU A 138 -31.61 9.64 -2.20
N ARG A 139 -31.72 8.30 -2.20
CA ARG A 139 -31.00 7.39 -3.13
C ARG A 139 -29.48 7.58 -3.11
N VAL A 140 -28.84 7.16 -2.02
CA VAL A 140 -27.39 7.19 -1.86
C VAL A 140 -26.82 5.78 -2.03
N THR A 141 -25.77 5.66 -2.85
CA THR A 141 -25.01 4.42 -3.07
C THR A 141 -23.56 4.64 -2.69
N GLY A 142 -23.03 3.82 -1.78
CA GLY A 142 -21.61 3.86 -1.42
C GLY A 142 -20.71 3.50 -2.59
N ALA A 143 -20.75 2.23 -2.99
CA ALA A 143 -20.05 1.73 -4.18
C ALA A 143 -21.00 0.89 -5.04
N LYS A 144 -20.96 1.11 -6.35
CA LYS A 144 -21.63 0.29 -7.36
C LYS A 144 -20.57 -0.41 -8.21
N LEU A 145 -20.49 -1.73 -8.10
CA LEU A 145 -19.56 -2.59 -8.82
C LEU A 145 -20.37 -3.60 -9.65
N ASP A 146 -20.15 -3.65 -10.96
CA ASP A 146 -20.89 -4.60 -11.82
C ASP A 146 -20.27 -6.02 -11.76
N LEU A 147 -18.95 -6.11 -11.53
CA LEU A 147 -18.21 -7.37 -11.36
C LEU A 147 -17.23 -7.27 -10.19
N LEU A 148 -17.27 -8.28 -9.31
CA LEU A 148 -16.32 -8.53 -8.23
C LEU A 148 -15.65 -9.88 -8.51
N GLY A 149 -14.32 -9.89 -8.53
CA GLY A 149 -13.50 -11.08 -8.81
C GLY A 149 -12.27 -11.12 -7.93
#